data_AF-A0A6G9YHA2-F1
#
_entry.id   AF-A0A6G9YHA2-F1
#
_cell.length_a   1.000
_cell.length_b   1.000
_cell.length_c   1.000
_cell.angle_alpha   90.00
_cell.angle_beta   90.00
_cell.angle_gamma   90.00
#
_symmetry.space_group_name_H-M   'P 1'
#
loop_
_entity.id
_entity.type
_entity.pdbx_description
1 polymer ?
#
loop_
_entity_poly.entity_id
_entity_poly.type
_entity_poly.pdbx_seq_one_letter_code
_entity_poly.pdbx_strand_id
1 'polypeptide(L)' 'MDSTTGLDQAERDGAAVSDPAPIGRGLQSFVQDPDGNVVELHQAA' A
#
# COMPACT_ATOMS: atom_id res chain seq x y z
N MET A 1 14.18 4.73 16.57
CA MET A 1 13.49 5.12 15.33
C MET A 1 12.25 4.29 15.27
N ASP A 2 11.08 4.92 15.35
CA ASP A 2 9.82 4.25 15.09
C ASP A 2 9.81 3.97 13.57
N SER A 3 9.95 2.72 13.17
CA SER A 3 9.98 2.33 11.76
C SER A 3 8.54 2.23 11.26
N THR A 4 7.87 3.37 11.13
CA THR A 4 6.57 3.38 10.48
C THR A 4 6.78 3.06 8.99
N THR A 5 6.11 2.05 8.47
CA THR A 5 6.19 1.74 7.05
C THR A 5 5.48 2.82 6.23
N GLY A 6 5.82 2.97 4.95
CA GLY A 6 5.13 3.94 4.08
C GLY A 6 3.62 3.68 3.94
N LEU A 7 3.19 2.43 4.10
CA LEU A 7 1.78 2.04 4.09
C LEU A 7 1.05 2.56 5.33
N ASP A 8 1.63 2.35 6.52
CA ASP A 8 1.08 2.85 7.79
C ASP A 8 0.91 4.39 7.76
N GLN A 9 1.82 5.09 7.10
CA GLN A 9 1.71 6.54 6.93
C GLN A 9 0.57 6.90 5.96
N ALA A 10 0.44 6.18 4.84
CA ALA A 10 -0.66 6.40 3.90
C ALA A 10 -2.04 6.19 4.56
N GLU A 11 -2.18 5.16 5.40
CA GLU A 11 -3.41 4.93 6.16
C GLU A 11 -3.72 6.08 7.14
N ARG A 12 -2.70 6.61 7.83
CA ARG A 12 -2.86 7.79 8.71
C ARG A 12 -3.29 9.03 7.95
N ASP A 13 -2.88 9.16 6.69
CA ASP A 13 -3.22 10.28 5.82
C ASP A 13 -4.60 10.10 5.15
N GLY A 14 -5.33 9.03 5.48
CA GLY A 14 -6.70 8.78 5.04
C GLY A 14 -6.82 7.96 3.76
N ALA A 15 -5.71 7.39 3.26
CA ALA A 15 -5.77 6.45 2.16
C ALA A 15 -6.26 5.07 2.64
N ALA A 16 -7.07 4.40 1.81
CA ALA A 16 -7.40 3.00 2.02
C ALA A 16 -6.30 2.14 1.41
N VAL A 17 -5.70 1.26 2.21
CA VAL A 17 -4.65 0.33 1.77
C VAL A 17 -5.21 -1.09 1.82
N SER A 18 -5.02 -1.86 0.74
CA SER A 18 -5.36 -3.29 0.74
C SER A 18 -4.26 -4.11 1.38
N ASP A 19 -4.64 -5.21 2.03
CA ASP A 19 -3.70 -6.24 2.46
C ASP A 19 -2.83 -6.69 1.27
N PRO A 20 -1.52 -6.94 1.49
CA PRO A 20 -0.65 -7.48 0.45
C PRO A 20 -1.13 -8.85 -0.04
N ALA A 21 -1.36 -8.97 -1.34
CA ALA A 21 -1.70 -10.22 -2.00
C ALA A 21 -0.49 -10.77 -2.80
N PRO A 22 -0.27 -12.10 -2.82
CA PRO A 22 0.81 -12.70 -3.57
C PRO A 22 0.56 -12.64 -5.09
N ILE A 23 1.56 -12.21 -5.85
CA ILE A 23 1.56 -12.19 -7.32
C ILE A 23 2.89 -12.77 -7.81
N GLY A 24 2.84 -14.00 -8.32
CA GLY A 24 4.04 -14.75 -8.70
C GLY A 24 4.96 -14.97 -7.49
N ARG A 25 6.15 -14.36 -7.51
CA ARG A 25 7.10 -14.37 -6.38
C ARG A 25 7.10 -13.08 -5.56
N GLY A 26 6.31 -12.08 -5.95
CA GLY A 26 6.22 -10.79 -5.29
C GLY A 26 4.93 -10.62 -4.50
N LEU A 27 4.76 -9.41 -3.97
CA LEU A 27 3.53 -8.95 -3.30
C LEU A 27 2.96 -7.73 -4.01
N GLN A 28 1.65 -7.56 -3.90
CA GLN A 28 0.93 -6.43 -4.46
C GLN A 28 -0.08 -5.88 -3.46
N SER A 29 -0.16 -4.56 -3.35
CA SER A 29 -1.20 -3.83 -2.62
C SER A 29 -1.76 -2.70 -3.47
N PHE A 30 -2.97 -2.27 -3.17
CA PHE A 30 -3.58 -1.07 -3.74
C PHE A 30 -3.70 0.01 -2.67
N VAL A 31 -3.43 1.24 -3.05
CA VAL A 31 -3.65 2.45 -2.23
C VAL A 31 -4.67 3.31 -2.95
N GLN A 32 -5.78 3.61 -2.30
CA GLN A 32 -6.80 4.52 -2.80
C GLN A 32 -6.81 5.79 -1.96
N ASP A 33 -6.69 6.95 -2.60
CA ASP A 33 -6.81 8.25 -1.92
C ASP A 33 -8.28 8.68 -1.77
N PRO A 34 -8.56 9.70 -0.93
CA PRO A 34 -9.92 10.22 -0.74
C PRO A 34 -10.57 10.80 -2.01
N ASP A 35 -9.77 11.19 -3.00
CA ASP A 35 -10.25 11.69 -4.29
C ASP A 35 -10.60 10.55 -5.26
N GLY A 36 -10.37 9.30 -4.84
CA GLY A 36 -10.69 8.08 -5.57
C GLY A 36 -9.61 7.63 -6.54
N ASN A 37 -8.42 8.26 -6.56
CA ASN A 37 -7.30 7.77 -7.35
C ASN A 37 -6.76 6.48 -6.74
N VAL A 38 -6.28 5.58 -7.60
CA VAL A 38 -5.76 4.27 -7.20
C VAL A 38 -4.33 4.10 -7.71
N VAL A 39 -3.42 3.74 -6.80
CA VAL A 39 -2.04 3.37 -7.11
C VAL A 39 -1.83 1.90 -6.75
N GLU A 40 -1.22 1.15 -7.66
CA GLU A 40 -0.74 -0.19 -7.41
C GLU A 40 0.71 -0.14 -6.91
N LEU A 41 0.98 -0.83 -5.81
CA LEU A 41 2.32 -1.01 -5.26
C LEU A 41 2.75 -2.45 -5.47
N HIS A 42 3.85 -2.63 -6.20
CA HIS A 42 4.45 -3.93 -6.47
C HIS A 42 5.78 -4.08 -5.71
N GLN A 43 5.88 -5.10 -4.88
CA GLN A 43 7.15 -5.51 -4.29
C GLN A 43 7.78 -6.59 -5.16
N ALA A 44 8.92 -6.25 -5.77
CA ALA A 44 9.76 -7.21 -6.48
C ALA A 44 10.35 -8.26 -5.52
N ALA A 45 10.58 -9.46 -6.05
CA ALA A 45 11.18 -10.58 -5.33
C ALA A 45 12.67 -10.38 -5.01
#